data_AF-A0A2N9HB33-F1
#
_entry.id   AF-A0A2N9HB33-F1
#
_cell.length_a   1.000
_cell.length_b   1.000
_cell.length_c   1.000
_cell.angle_alpha   90.00
_cell.angle_beta   90.00
_cell.angle_gamma   90.00
#
_symmetry.space_group_name_H-M   'P 1'
#
loop_
_entity.id
_entity.type
_entity.pdbx_description
1 polymer ?
#
loop_
_entity_poly.entity_id
_entity_poly.type
_entity_poly.pdbx_seq_one_letter_code
_entity_poly.pdbx_strand_id
1 'polypeptide(L)' 'METNTPKVLIPIANGIEPMEAMIMLMFGNYFHVRSQWLLWRRNSLSIDATYGIKIHANAFISNCANNVFDLIALPV' A
#
# COMPACT_ATOMS: atom_id res chain seq x y z
N MET A 1 9.98 2.51 -26.35
CA MET A 1 8.67 3.05 -25.89
C MET A 1 8.63 2.82 -24.40
N GLU A 2 8.88 3.85 -23.60
CA GLU A 2 8.78 3.70 -22.15
C GLU A 2 7.31 3.48 -21.83
N THR A 3 6.96 2.25 -21.45
CA THR A 3 5.62 1.95 -20.96
C THR A 3 5.49 2.69 -19.65
N ASN A 4 4.74 3.79 -19.65
CA ASN A 4 4.46 4.55 -18.45
C ASN A 4 3.55 3.68 -17.55
N THR A 5 4.16 2.77 -16.79
CA THR A 5 3.43 1.89 -15.88
C THR A 5 2.88 2.77 -14.76
N PRO A 6 1.55 2.85 -14.59
CA PRO A 6 0.97 3.67 -13.54
C PRO A 6 1.49 3.20 -12.18
N LYS A 7 1.80 4.16 -11.32
CA LYS A 7 2.26 3.96 -9.94
C LYS A 7 1.10 4.22 -9.01
N VAL A 8 0.69 3.18 -8.27
CA VAL A 8 -0.41 3.28 -7.31
C VAL A 8 0.12 3.15 -5.89
N LEU A 9 -0.37 4.03 -5.03
CA LEU A 9 -0.06 4.05 -3.63
C LEU A 9 -1.22 3.52 -2.81
N ILE A 10 -0.97 2.50 -1.99
CA ILE A 10 -1.95 1.98 -1.03
C ILE A 10 -1.33 2.14 0.36
N PRO A 11 -1.64 3.25 1.06
CA PRO A 11 -1.22 3.41 2.44
C PRO A 11 -2.02 2.47 3.34
N ILE A 12 -1.31 1.81 4.24
CA ILE A 12 -1.89 0.92 5.24
C ILE A 12 -1.48 1.40 6.64
N ALA A 13 -2.44 1.35 7.56
CA ALA A 13 -2.30 1.83 8.93
C ALA A 13 -2.87 0.82 9.92
N ASN A 14 -2.59 1.02 11.21
CA ASN A 14 -3.06 0.11 12.25
C ASN A 14 -4.59 0.17 12.36
N GLY A 15 -5.26 -0.98 12.50
CA GLY A 15 -6.72 -1.05 12.60
C GLY A 15 -7.48 -1.01 11.28
N ILE A 16 -6.77 -1.10 10.15
CA ILE A 16 -7.36 -1.29 8.82
C ILE A 16 -8.11 -2.62 8.70
N GLU A 17 -9.19 -2.64 7.92
CA GLU A 17 -9.85 -3.87 7.48
C GLU A 17 -8.96 -4.63 6.46
N PRO A 18 -8.49 -5.84 6.78
CA PRO A 18 -7.48 -6.54 6.01
C PRO A 18 -7.95 -6.95 4.60
N MET A 19 -9.24 -7.21 4.40
CA MET A 19 -9.78 -7.61 3.10
C MET A 19 -9.69 -6.47 2.09
N GLU A 20 -10.04 -5.24 2.46
CA GLU A 20 -9.96 -4.08 1.58
C GLU A 20 -8.51 -3.80 1.13
N ALA A 21 -7.57 -3.79 2.08
CA ALA A 21 -6.15 -3.61 1.79
C ALA A 21 -5.62 -4.69 0.82
N MET A 22 -6.06 -5.95 1.03
CA MET A 22 -5.65 -7.10 0.24
C MET A 22 -6.25 -7.08 -1.17
N ILE A 23 -7.52 -6.70 -1.30
CA ILE A 23 -8.20 -6.57 -2.60
C ILE A 23 -7.52 -5.48 -3.43
N MET A 24 -7.22 -4.32 -2.84
CA MET A 24 -6.52 -3.24 -3.55
C MET A 24 -5.15 -3.67 -4.05
N LEU A 25 -4.39 -4.45 -3.27
CA LEU A 25 -3.12 -5.04 -3.74
C LEU A 25 -3.34 -6.01 -4.91
N MET A 26 -4.28 -6.93 -4.75
CA MET A 26 -4.55 -7.97 -5.75
C MET A 26 -4.86 -7.35 -7.11
N PHE A 27 -5.70 -6.31 -7.12
CA PHE A 27 -6.00 -5.53 -8.32
C PHE A 27 -4.72 -4.89 -8.90
N GLY A 28 -3.92 -4.18 -8.10
CA GLY A 28 -2.70 -3.53 -8.60
C GLY A 28 -1.75 -4.49 -9.33
N ASN A 29 -1.49 -5.67 -8.75
CA ASN A 29 -0.64 -6.70 -9.37
C ASN A 29 -1.27 -7.31 -10.62
N TYR A 30 -2.59 -7.51 -10.64
CA TYR A 30 -3.31 -8.08 -11.79
C TYR A 30 -3.32 -7.14 -12.99
N PHE A 31 -3.40 -5.82 -12.75
CA PHE A 31 -3.44 -4.79 -13.79
C PHE A 31 -2.04 -4.29 -14.22
N HIS A 32 -0.96 -4.98 -13.85
CA HIS A 32 0.44 -4.60 -14.12
C HIS A 32 0.78 -3.17 -13.65
N VAL A 33 0.19 -2.76 -12.54
CA VAL A 33 0.41 -1.48 -11.90
C VAL A 33 1.47 -1.64 -10.83
N ARG A 34 2.37 -0.68 -10.68
CA ARG A 34 3.35 -0.72 -9.58
C ARG A 34 2.68 -0.25 -8.31
N SER A 35 2.05 -1.19 -7.59
CA SER A 35 1.46 -0.95 -6.27
C SER A 35 2.52 -1.05 -5.17
N GLN A 36 2.62 -0.03 -4.32
CA GLN A 36 3.49 -0.05 -3.14
C GLN A 36 2.68 0.07 -1.86
N TRP A 37 2.97 -0.82 -0.91
CA TRP A 37 2.43 -0.78 0.45
C TRP A 37 3.24 0.15 1.31
N LEU A 38 2.58 1.20 1.81
CA LEU A 38 3.22 2.17 2.67
C LEU A 38 2.64 2.23 4.05
N LEU A 39 3.52 2.07 5.01
CA LEU A 39 3.15 2.22 6.40
C LEU A 39 3.31 3.65 6.89
N TRP A 40 2.31 4.16 7.60
CA TRP A 40 2.42 5.44 8.29
C TRP A 40 3.28 5.38 9.57
N ARG A 41 3.46 4.19 10.17
CA ARG A 41 4.21 4.01 11.44
C ARG A 41 5.72 3.92 11.20
N ARG A 42 6.51 4.59 12.05
CA ARG A 42 7.97 4.77 11.89
C ARG A 42 8.86 3.62 12.41
N ASN A 43 8.31 2.65 13.15
CA ASN A 43 9.11 1.70 13.95
C ASN A 43 9.12 0.24 13.46
N SER A 44 8.13 -0.20 12.67
CA SER A 44 8.04 -1.58 12.20
C SER A 44 7.34 -1.60 10.85
N LEU A 45 7.74 -2.46 9.93
CA LEU A 45 7.03 -2.66 8.64
C LEU A 45 5.75 -3.50 8.81
N SER A 46 5.47 -3.99 10.03
CA SER A 46 4.26 -4.75 10.33
C SER A 46 3.23 -3.88 11.05
N ILE A 47 1.96 -4.00 10.65
CA ILE A 47 0.79 -3.47 11.38
C ILE A 47 -0.12 -4.60 11.86
N ASP A 48 -0.86 -4.30 12.92
CA ASP A 48 -2.01 -5.09 13.35
C ASP A 48 -3.27 -4.52 12.67
N ALA A 49 -3.79 -5.28 11.73
CA ALA A 49 -5.09 -5.06 11.12
C ALA A 49 -6.22 -5.52 12.06
N THR A 50 -7.47 -5.26 11.68
CA THR A 50 -8.61 -5.83 12.42
C THR A 50 -8.54 -7.36 12.43
N TYR A 51 -9.22 -7.97 13.40
CA TYR A 51 -9.26 -9.42 13.60
C TYR A 51 -7.92 -10.09 13.95
N GLY A 52 -6.92 -9.31 14.39
CA GLY A 52 -5.62 -9.85 14.83
C GLY A 52 -4.72 -10.30 13.68
N ILE A 53 -5.04 -9.88 12.45
CA ILE A 53 -4.23 -10.16 11.26
C ILE A 53 -3.04 -9.21 11.22
N LYS A 54 -1.85 -9.74 10.93
CA LYS A 54 -0.64 -8.94 10.75
C LYS A 54 -0.36 -8.74 9.27
N ILE A 55 -0.26 -7.48 8.84
CA ILE A 55 0.08 -7.13 7.46
C ILE A 55 1.49 -6.54 7.46
N HIS A 56 2.34 -7.02 6.55
CA HIS A 56 3.71 -6.55 6.41
C HIS A 56 3.84 -5.63 5.19
N ALA A 57 4.01 -4.34 5.42
CA ALA A 57 4.20 -3.31 4.40
C ALA A 57 5.54 -3.47 3.66
N ASN A 58 5.59 -2.96 2.43
CA ASN A 58 6.79 -2.99 1.61
C ASN A 58 7.77 -1.86 1.97
N ALA A 59 7.26 -0.68 2.34
CA ALA A 59 8.07 0.47 2.73
C ALA A 59 7.32 1.41 3.69
N PHE A 60 8.03 2.39 4.25
CA PHE A 60 7.42 3.48 5.03
C PHE A 60 6.94 4.60 4.14
N ILE A 61 5.86 5.26 4.53
CA ILE A 61 5.32 6.41 3.79
C ILE A 61 6.33 7.56 3.68
N SER A 62 7.21 7.69 4.67
CA SER A 62 8.33 8.63 4.66
C SER A 62 9.29 8.42 3.48
N ASN A 63 9.48 7.17 3.04
CA ASN A 63 10.38 6.84 1.94
C ASN A 63 9.78 7.18 0.56
N CYS A 64 8.48 7.49 0.52
CA CYS A 64 7.75 7.81 -0.70
C CYS A 64 7.27 9.26 -0.75
N ALA A 65 7.63 10.09 0.23
CA ALA A 65 7.24 11.49 0.27
C ALA A 65 7.69 12.29 -0.97
N ASN A 66 8.79 11.87 -1.62
CA ASN A 66 9.33 12.53 -2.81
C ASN A 66 8.94 11.82 -4.13
N ASN A 67 8.09 10.77 -4.06
CA ASN A 67 7.67 10.04 -5.25
C ASN A 67 6.34 10.57 -5.78
N VAL A 68 6.21 10.62 -7.11
CA VAL A 68 4.96 10.93 -7.80
C VAL A 68 4.21 9.63 -8.07
N PHE A 69 2.92 9.63 -7.73
CA PHE A 69 1.99 8.52 -7.94
C PHE A 69 0.82 8.99 -8.81
N ASP A 70 0.32 8.11 -9.67
CA ASP A 70 -0.83 8.38 -10.54
C ASP A 70 -2.16 8.24 -9.79
N LEU A 71 -2.17 7.46 -8.70
CA LEU A 71 -3.33 7.28 -7.82
C LEU A 71 -2.89 6.91 -6.41
N ILE A 72 -3.59 7.46 -5.42
CA ILE A 72 -3.50 7.08 -4.00
C ILE A 72 -4.85 6.48 -3.61
N ALA A 73 -4.89 5.18 -3.34
CA ALA A 73 -6.09 4.44 -2.98
C ALA A 73 -6.11 4.20 -1.46
N LEU A 74 -7.03 4.86 -0.77
CA LEU A 74 -7.18 4.78 0.69
C LEU A 74 -8.20 3.68 1.02
N PRO A 75 -7.78 2.61 1.72
CA PRO A 75 -8.73 1.63 2.26
C PRO A 75 -9.54 2.26 3.41
N VAL A 76 -10.86 2.04 3.44
CA VAL A 76 -11.79 2.57 4.45
C VAL A 76 -11.95 1.70 5.70
#